data_AF-A0AAP5IGM6-F1
#
_entry.id   AF-A0AAP5IGM6-F1
#
_cell.length_a   1.000
_cell.length_b   1.000
_cell.length_c   1.000
_cell.angle_alpha   90.00
_cell.angle_beta   90.00
_cell.angle_gamma   90.00
#
_symmetry.space_group_name_H-M   'P 1'
#
loop_
_entity.id
_entity.type
_entity.pdbx_description
1 polymer ?
#
loop_
_entity_poly.entity_id
_entity_poly.type
_entity_poly.pdbx_seq_one_letter_code
_entity_poly.pdbx_strand_id
1 'polypeptide(L)'
;MFLASSAKSIDPQLKKLVDEIEAQSQGLSVLAARQLRYNLSQSPIEVTIKELREFNVLEEFIIRAGLEIVPPPTEDELASVLGLDPVFVRSTTATLKALQTISETSPITITPEGRSFYEKGSVPQPPYSVKIYAIADPLAQKITCQSEPLEKILINYPDLGNFVDIENTSDDITSLSLEEFQQIIQSSGLSLHVPEEGKILSSYRLVGSTETIWKTVSLFVVFDPLEDKLRLQVRSGKKILESASNWLEALQAKGEVSLQALCELSDETISFEREESLNQKNLEIEARLEKIREQAVQSAKPKNKTVVGKAVQLRDAEISQTFSEILNSAQREILIYSPWVSQTLVDAAFLHSLQEVANRGVWILIGYGISSEEENEDKPISSDLEQKLQGIKTPEGLSAVQVFWLGDSHVKEVIVDQNIYLCGSHTWLSYNSDCLPLGESVYKVTILNQVQEAYEFLANRFKNRAEKLWEDAVQDQNIQLATETLCLWGALGMEDTGIFMIQQDKWLELVPVWLNVILQGIRSKKVSVDSASLKTALSMLSEVSGQESFLQSLRQGWCKVMGAIAATDLQVALSLLGDDIWNEFVRLAIAQPDTKTPNDFIAGLTSSKKPKVKGSKKLKS
;
A
#
# COMPACT_ATOMS: atom_id res chain seq x y z
N MET A 1 -4.67 -24.13 29.13
CA MET A 1 -3.23 -24.43 29.05
C MET A 1 -2.57 -23.16 28.55
N PHE A 2 -1.65 -22.56 29.30
CA PHE A 2 -0.86 -21.43 28.80
C PHE A 2 0.00 -21.97 27.65
N LEU A 3 -0.22 -21.49 26.43
CA LEU A 3 0.73 -21.70 25.33
C LEU A 3 2.00 -20.96 25.75
N ALA A 4 3.03 -21.73 26.10
CA ALA A 4 4.34 -21.16 26.37
C ALA A 4 4.81 -20.45 25.11
N SER A 5 5.30 -19.21 25.25
CA SER A 5 6.04 -18.49 24.20
C SER A 5 7.00 -19.47 23.52
N SER A 6 6.72 -19.80 22.26
CA SER A 6 7.63 -20.63 21.48
C SER A 6 8.79 -19.70 21.10
N ALA A 7 9.98 -19.97 21.63
CA ALA A 7 11.13 -19.14 21.33
C ALA A 7 11.38 -19.12 19.81
N LYS A 8 11.35 -17.92 19.21
CA LYS A 8 11.69 -17.70 17.79
C LYS A 8 12.98 -18.44 17.42
N SER A 9 12.98 -19.14 16.30
CA SER A 9 14.11 -19.94 15.81
C SER A 9 15.18 -19.03 15.19
N ILE A 10 15.96 -18.36 16.03
CA ILE A 10 16.95 -17.36 15.63
C ILE A 10 18.36 -17.83 16.00
N ASP A 11 19.21 -17.98 14.98
CA ASP A 11 20.63 -18.25 15.17
C ASP A 11 21.29 -17.13 16.01
N PRO A 12 22.04 -17.47 17.08
CA PRO A 12 22.62 -16.47 17.98
C PRO A 12 23.48 -15.41 17.29
N GLN A 13 24.13 -15.77 16.18
CA GLN A 13 24.98 -14.87 15.39
C GLN A 13 24.18 -13.83 14.59
N LEU A 14 22.90 -14.09 14.32
CA LEU A 14 22.02 -13.20 13.57
C LEU A 14 21.18 -12.30 14.47
N LYS A 15 21.16 -12.55 15.78
CA LYS A 15 20.33 -11.81 16.75
C LYS A 15 20.47 -10.28 16.64
N LYS A 16 21.71 -9.77 16.55
CA LYS A 16 21.94 -8.33 16.37
C LYS A 16 21.30 -7.78 15.10
N LEU A 17 21.34 -8.53 14.00
CA LEU A 17 20.75 -8.11 12.74
C LEU A 17 19.22 -8.21 12.78
N VAL A 18 18.67 -9.21 13.49
CA VAL A 18 17.23 -9.27 13.80
C VAL A 18 16.78 -8.03 14.56
N ASP A 19 17.47 -7.69 15.64
CA ASP A 19 17.15 -6.50 16.45
C ASP A 19 17.22 -5.22 15.59
N GLU A 20 18.18 -5.12 14.68
CA GLU A 20 18.28 -4.00 13.72
C GLU A 20 17.10 -3.96 12.74
N ILE A 21 16.62 -5.11 12.23
CA ILE A 21 15.48 -5.19 11.31
C ILE A 21 14.18 -4.77 12.01
N GLU A 22 13.90 -5.34 13.19
CA GLU A 22 12.68 -5.04 13.95
C GLU A 22 12.69 -3.57 14.46
N ALA A 23 13.86 -2.98 14.72
CA ALA A 23 13.97 -1.57 15.12
C ALA A 23 13.84 -0.57 13.96
N GLN A 24 14.27 -0.93 12.75
CA GLN A 24 14.23 -0.04 11.57
C GLN A 24 12.83 0.10 10.97
N SER A 25 11.97 -0.90 11.15
CA SER A 25 10.62 -0.93 10.59
C SER A 25 9.63 -1.23 11.69
N GLN A 26 8.96 -0.19 12.20
CA GLN A 26 7.89 -0.34 13.18
C GLN A 26 6.82 -1.29 12.62
N GLY A 27 6.73 -2.48 13.21
CA GLY A 27 5.76 -3.51 12.84
C GLY A 27 6.39 -4.81 12.39
N LEU A 28 7.55 -4.85 11.74
CA LEU A 28 8.11 -6.12 11.26
C LEU A 28 8.54 -7.02 12.42
N SER A 29 8.20 -8.31 12.35
CA SER A 29 8.60 -9.33 13.32
C SER A 29 9.40 -10.42 12.61
N VAL A 30 10.64 -10.69 13.04
CA VAL A 30 11.42 -11.81 12.49
C VAL A 30 11.03 -13.07 13.25
N LEU A 31 10.46 -14.05 12.56
CA LEU A 31 9.99 -15.30 13.16
C LEU A 31 11.10 -16.37 13.22
N ALA A 32 11.98 -16.37 12.22
CA ALA A 32 13.14 -17.25 12.19
C ALA A 32 14.31 -16.60 11.45
N ALA A 33 15.54 -16.94 11.85
CA ALA A 33 16.75 -16.55 11.15
C ALA A 33 17.81 -17.65 11.26
N ARG A 34 18.36 -18.11 10.12
CA ARG A 34 19.31 -19.22 10.07
C ARG A 34 20.49 -18.92 9.15
N GLN A 35 21.69 -19.31 9.54
CA GLN A 35 22.85 -19.35 8.65
C GLN A 35 22.96 -20.68 7.93
N LEU A 36 23.16 -20.58 6.63
CA LEU A 36 23.35 -21.69 5.70
C LEU A 36 24.64 -21.46 4.91
N ARG A 37 25.10 -22.51 4.25
CA ARG A 37 26.14 -22.41 3.22
C ARG A 37 25.58 -22.78 1.86
N TYR A 38 26.17 -22.23 0.81
CA TYR A 38 25.91 -22.63 -0.57
C TYR A 38 27.23 -22.63 -1.34
N ASN A 39 27.26 -23.29 -2.49
CA ASN A 39 28.45 -23.41 -3.31
C ASN A 39 28.47 -22.40 -4.46
N LEU A 40 29.64 -21.83 -4.68
CA LEU A 40 30.02 -21.11 -5.89
C LEU A 40 30.91 -22.01 -6.75
N SER A 41 30.90 -21.78 -8.06
CA SER A 41 31.85 -22.39 -8.98
C SER A 41 32.90 -21.38 -9.40
N GLN A 42 34.17 -21.73 -9.22
CA GLN A 42 35.32 -20.90 -9.62
C GLN A 42 36.11 -21.59 -10.73
N SER A 43 36.25 -20.91 -11.86
CA SER A 43 36.92 -21.42 -13.05
C SER A 43 38.13 -20.55 -13.41
N PRO A 44 39.35 -21.11 -13.49
CA PRO A 44 40.52 -20.36 -13.96
C PRO A 44 40.46 -20.18 -15.48
N ILE A 45 40.50 -18.92 -15.93
CA ILE A 45 40.42 -18.52 -17.33
C ILE A 45 41.70 -17.78 -17.73
N GLU A 46 42.18 -18.04 -18.93
CA GLU A 46 43.19 -17.21 -19.58
C GLU A 46 42.55 -16.39 -20.70
N VAL A 47 42.75 -15.09 -20.66
CA VAL A 47 42.25 -14.13 -21.65
C VAL A 47 43.39 -13.59 -22.49
N THR A 48 43.17 -13.45 -23.79
CA THR A 48 44.15 -12.90 -24.74
C THR A 48 43.74 -11.49 -25.15
N ILE A 49 44.63 -10.53 -24.89
CA ILE A 49 44.38 -9.10 -25.09
C ILE A 49 45.18 -8.61 -26.29
N LYS A 50 44.53 -7.82 -27.14
CA LYS A 50 45.14 -7.04 -28.21
C LYS A 50 45.01 -5.58 -27.86
N GLU A 51 46.11 -4.85 -27.76
CA GLU A 51 46.08 -3.42 -27.46
C GLU A 51 46.91 -2.63 -28.45
N LEU A 52 46.54 -1.37 -28.64
CA LEU A 52 47.36 -0.41 -29.37
C LEU A 52 48.36 0.20 -28.39
N ARG A 53 49.55 0.50 -28.89
CA ARG A 53 50.55 1.29 -28.17
C ARG A 53 51.01 2.44 -29.03
N GLU A 54 51.51 3.50 -28.39
CA GLU A 54 52.22 4.55 -29.09
C GLU A 54 53.50 3.99 -29.73
N PHE A 55 53.94 4.63 -30.81
CA PHE A 55 55.27 4.38 -31.34
C PHE A 55 56.30 4.71 -30.27
N ASN A 56 57.29 3.84 -30.12
CA ASN A 56 58.46 4.27 -29.37
C ASN A 56 59.22 5.31 -30.22
N VAL A 57 60.05 6.12 -29.56
CA VAL A 57 60.79 7.22 -30.19
C VAL A 57 61.56 6.77 -31.43
N LEU A 58 62.21 5.60 -31.38
CA LEU A 58 63.00 5.09 -32.50
C LEU A 58 62.12 4.62 -33.68
N GLU A 59 60.98 3.98 -33.40
CA GLU A 59 60.00 3.59 -34.42
C GLU A 59 59.44 4.82 -35.13
N GLU A 60 59.09 5.86 -34.37
CA GLU A 60 58.58 7.11 -34.93
C GLU A 60 59.63 7.77 -35.83
N PHE A 61 60.89 7.85 -35.39
CA PHE A 61 61.99 8.37 -36.21
C PHE A 61 62.21 7.56 -37.49
N ILE A 62 62.14 6.23 -37.42
CA ILE A 62 62.29 5.36 -38.59
C ILE A 62 61.16 5.59 -39.59
N ILE A 63 59.92 5.70 -39.12
CA ILE A 63 58.76 5.95 -39.97
C ILE A 63 58.85 7.32 -40.63
N ARG A 64 59.17 8.36 -39.84
CA ARG A 64 59.39 9.72 -40.36
C ARG A 64 60.51 9.79 -41.37
N ALA A 65 61.62 9.09 -41.13
CA ALA A 65 62.73 9.02 -42.07
C ALA A 65 62.30 8.43 -43.42
N GLY A 66 61.47 7.37 -43.41
CA GLY A 66 60.91 6.78 -44.63
C GLY A 66 59.85 7.65 -45.34
N LEU A 67 59.22 8.60 -44.65
CA LEU A 67 58.23 9.53 -45.21
C LEU A 67 58.84 10.86 -45.70
N GLU A 68 59.79 11.41 -44.95
CA GLU A 68 60.27 12.79 -45.10
C GLU A 68 61.59 12.90 -45.86
N ILE A 69 62.44 11.87 -45.82
CA ILE A 69 63.76 11.90 -46.47
C ILE A 69 63.64 11.36 -47.90
N VAL A 70 64.13 12.14 -48.87
CA VAL A 70 64.12 11.78 -50.29
C VAL A 70 65.55 11.83 -50.85
N PRO A 71 66.11 10.70 -51.33
CA PRO A 71 65.54 9.35 -51.34
C PRO A 71 65.48 8.74 -49.92
N PRO A 72 64.58 7.76 -49.67
CA PRO A 72 64.49 7.12 -48.35
C PRO A 72 65.81 6.46 -47.95
N PRO A 73 66.22 6.54 -46.66
CA PRO A 73 67.51 6.04 -46.22
C PRO A 73 67.52 4.51 -46.08
N THR A 74 68.71 3.93 -46.13
CA THR A 74 68.97 2.55 -45.69
C THR A 74 69.07 2.47 -44.17
N GLU A 75 68.97 1.26 -43.61
CA GLU A 75 69.10 1.01 -42.15
C GLU A 75 70.44 1.52 -41.59
N ASP A 76 71.54 1.37 -42.34
CA ASP A 76 72.88 1.77 -41.92
C ASP A 76 73.09 3.29 -42.03
N GLU A 77 72.54 3.93 -43.06
CA GLU A 77 72.58 5.39 -43.21
C GLU A 77 71.78 6.07 -42.09
N LEU A 78 70.59 5.56 -41.78
CA LEU A 78 69.76 6.10 -40.71
C LEU A 78 70.44 5.92 -39.34
N ALA A 79 71.06 4.77 -39.08
CA ALA A 79 71.84 4.54 -37.87
C ALA A 79 73.01 5.54 -37.73
N SER A 80 73.74 5.78 -38.82
CA SER A 80 74.83 6.76 -38.85
C SER A 80 74.36 8.18 -38.60
N VAL A 81 73.21 8.59 -39.14
CA VAL A 81 72.64 9.94 -38.95
C VAL A 81 72.18 10.14 -37.50
N LEU A 82 71.60 9.12 -36.89
CA LEU A 82 71.11 9.16 -35.51
C LEU A 82 72.23 8.96 -34.47
N GLY A 83 73.46 8.59 -34.90
CA GLY A 83 74.57 8.27 -34.00
C GLY A 83 74.33 7.00 -33.19
N LEU A 84 73.54 6.06 -33.71
CA LEU A 84 73.17 4.80 -33.06
C LEU A 84 73.94 3.63 -33.67
N ASP A 85 74.12 2.56 -32.90
CA ASP A 85 74.60 1.29 -33.45
C ASP A 85 73.56 0.72 -34.44
N PRO A 86 73.95 0.32 -35.67
CA PRO A 86 73.03 -0.24 -36.66
C PRO A 86 72.17 -1.41 -36.16
N VAL A 87 72.63 -2.17 -35.17
CA VAL A 87 71.86 -3.26 -34.57
C VAL A 87 70.51 -2.78 -34.02
N PHE A 88 70.43 -1.57 -33.43
CA PHE A 88 69.18 -1.03 -32.90
C PHE A 88 68.20 -0.69 -34.01
N VAL A 89 68.66 -0.02 -35.08
CA VAL A 89 67.81 0.33 -36.23
C VAL A 89 67.32 -0.93 -36.95
N ARG A 90 68.18 -1.94 -37.12
CA ARG A 90 67.81 -3.23 -37.73
C ARG A 90 66.79 -4.01 -36.90
N SER A 91 66.94 -4.03 -35.58
CA SER A 91 66.00 -4.69 -34.67
C SER A 91 64.61 -4.04 -34.70
N THR A 92 64.58 -2.69 -34.65
CA THR A 92 63.33 -1.94 -34.70
C THR A 92 62.65 -2.04 -36.07
N THR A 93 63.40 -1.94 -37.16
CA THR A 93 62.86 -2.13 -38.52
C THR A 93 62.34 -3.55 -38.74
N ALA A 94 62.99 -4.60 -38.19
CA ALA A 94 62.45 -5.95 -38.22
C ALA A 94 61.08 -6.06 -37.52
N THR A 95 60.90 -5.38 -36.39
CA THR A 95 59.61 -5.31 -35.68
C THR A 95 58.56 -4.59 -36.53
N LEU A 96 58.92 -3.45 -37.13
CA LEU A 96 58.01 -2.70 -38.01
C LEU A 96 57.66 -3.44 -39.31
N LYS A 97 58.57 -4.26 -39.85
CA LYS A 97 58.29 -5.15 -41.00
C LYS A 97 57.33 -6.27 -40.62
N ALA A 98 57.53 -6.90 -39.47
CA ALA A 98 56.62 -7.92 -38.94
C ALA A 98 55.19 -7.39 -38.71
N LEU A 99 55.08 -6.10 -38.38
CA LEU A 99 53.81 -5.37 -38.25
C LEU A 99 53.28 -4.80 -39.58
N GLN A 100 53.99 -5.07 -40.69
CA GLN A 100 53.70 -4.57 -42.04
C GLN A 100 53.64 -3.04 -42.15
N THR A 101 54.30 -2.33 -41.24
CA THR A 101 54.37 -0.85 -41.21
C THR A 101 55.37 -0.32 -42.25
N ILE A 102 56.41 -1.09 -42.57
CA ILE A 102 57.43 -0.74 -43.56
C ILE A 102 57.70 -1.93 -44.49
N SER A 103 58.19 -1.67 -45.71
CA SER A 103 58.50 -2.68 -46.72
C SER A 103 59.61 -3.63 -46.27
N GLU A 104 59.57 -4.87 -46.75
CA GLU A 104 60.60 -5.89 -46.53
C GLU A 104 61.96 -5.53 -47.17
N THR A 105 61.93 -4.71 -48.21
CA THR A 105 63.10 -4.35 -49.02
C THR A 105 63.71 -3.02 -48.61
N SER A 106 65.04 -2.93 -48.64
CA SER A 106 65.78 -1.67 -48.55
C SER A 106 65.62 -0.84 -49.83
N PRO A 107 65.51 0.51 -49.79
CA PRO A 107 65.56 1.39 -48.60
C PRO A 107 64.26 1.44 -47.79
N ILE A 108 64.30 2.02 -46.58
CA ILE A 108 63.17 2.07 -45.64
C ILE A 108 61.99 2.82 -46.27
N THR A 109 60.97 2.08 -46.70
CA THR A 109 59.79 2.62 -47.38
C THR A 109 58.53 2.25 -46.58
N ILE A 110 57.65 3.23 -46.37
CA ILE A 110 56.44 3.05 -45.54
C ILE A 110 55.31 2.46 -46.39
N THR A 111 54.64 1.44 -45.86
CA THR A 111 53.47 0.82 -46.49
C THR A 111 52.22 1.72 -46.33
N PRO A 112 51.15 1.50 -47.12
CA PRO A 112 49.87 2.16 -46.89
C PRO A 112 49.34 1.98 -45.44
N GLU A 113 49.50 0.78 -44.88
CA GLU A 113 49.12 0.44 -43.51
C GLU A 113 49.95 1.22 -42.48
N GLY A 114 51.27 1.27 -42.69
CA GLY A 114 52.16 2.00 -41.80
C GLY A 114 51.93 3.50 -41.82
N ARG A 115 51.55 4.07 -42.97
CA ARG A 115 51.11 5.46 -43.08
C ARG A 115 49.83 5.70 -42.26
N SER A 116 48.87 4.79 -42.32
CA SER A 116 47.64 4.89 -41.52
C SER A 116 47.92 4.79 -40.00
N PHE A 117 48.81 3.90 -39.59
CA PHE A 117 49.23 3.80 -38.18
C PHE A 117 49.95 5.06 -37.70
N TYR A 118 50.84 5.61 -38.52
CA TYR A 118 51.54 6.86 -38.23
C TYR A 118 50.59 8.05 -38.08
N GLU A 119 49.63 8.21 -39.00
CA GLU A 119 48.59 9.25 -38.93
C GLU A 119 47.71 9.13 -37.66
N LYS A 120 47.53 7.90 -37.14
CA LYS A 120 46.80 7.61 -35.90
C LYS A 120 47.70 7.63 -34.65
N GLY A 121 49.01 7.84 -34.78
CA GLY A 121 49.97 7.87 -33.69
C GLY A 121 50.16 6.55 -32.93
N SER A 122 49.66 5.42 -33.44
CA SER A 122 49.61 4.15 -32.70
C SER A 122 49.83 2.92 -33.58
N VAL A 123 50.35 1.85 -33.00
CA VAL A 123 50.67 0.57 -33.63
C VAL A 123 50.18 -0.61 -32.79
N PRO A 124 49.78 -1.75 -33.38
CA PRO A 124 49.39 -2.94 -32.60
C PRO A 124 50.53 -3.48 -31.73
N GLN A 125 50.23 -3.73 -30.45
CA GLN A 125 51.08 -4.52 -29.57
C GLN A 125 50.88 -6.01 -29.85
N PRO A 126 51.94 -6.85 -29.77
CA PRO A 126 51.78 -8.30 -29.80
C PRO A 126 50.77 -8.75 -28.75
N PRO A 127 49.82 -9.64 -29.10
CA PRO A 127 48.83 -10.11 -28.14
C PRO A 127 49.49 -10.80 -26.94
N TYR A 128 49.02 -10.51 -25.74
CA TYR A 128 49.49 -11.14 -24.51
C TYR A 128 48.32 -11.79 -23.74
N SER A 129 48.64 -12.75 -22.87
CA SER A 129 47.63 -13.49 -22.12
C SER A 129 47.70 -13.19 -20.62
N VAL A 130 46.53 -13.09 -19.98
CA VAL A 130 46.38 -12.81 -18.55
C VAL A 130 45.50 -13.89 -17.94
N LYS A 131 45.90 -14.42 -16.78
CA LYS A 131 45.08 -15.37 -16.02
C LYS A 131 44.14 -14.62 -15.07
N ILE A 132 42.89 -15.01 -15.08
CA ILE A 132 41.82 -14.51 -14.20
C ILE A 132 40.98 -15.69 -13.69
N TYR A 133 40.04 -15.40 -12.80
CA TYR A 133 39.12 -16.37 -12.23
C TYR A 133 37.69 -15.90 -12.43
N ALA A 134 36.89 -16.70 -13.11
CA ALA A 134 35.46 -16.46 -13.23
C ALA A 134 34.72 -17.20 -12.12
N ILE A 135 33.78 -16.52 -11.49
CA ILE A 135 32.98 -16.97 -10.37
C ILE A 135 31.54 -16.98 -10.81
N ALA A 136 30.94 -18.16 -10.87
CA ALA A 136 29.52 -18.33 -11.08
C ALA A 136 28.83 -18.41 -9.72
N ASP A 137 27.95 -17.45 -9.45
CA ASP A 137 27.15 -17.37 -8.23
C ASP A 137 25.67 -17.69 -8.57
N PRO A 138 25.16 -18.87 -8.17
CA PRO A 138 23.80 -19.28 -8.50
C PRO A 138 22.74 -18.45 -7.76
N LEU A 139 23.02 -17.95 -6.56
CA LEU A 139 22.06 -17.13 -5.81
C LEU A 139 22.01 -15.68 -6.33
N ALA A 140 23.15 -15.13 -6.76
CA ALA A 140 23.19 -13.84 -7.41
C ALA A 140 22.82 -13.90 -8.91
N GLN A 141 22.69 -15.11 -9.47
CA GLN A 141 22.47 -15.39 -10.90
C GLN A 141 23.43 -14.60 -11.80
N LYS A 142 24.70 -14.52 -11.40
CA LYS A 142 25.70 -13.71 -12.08
C LYS A 142 27.04 -14.41 -12.15
N ILE A 143 27.73 -14.22 -13.26
CA ILE A 143 29.14 -14.54 -13.40
C ILE A 143 29.94 -13.24 -13.24
N THR A 144 30.94 -13.27 -12.36
CA THR A 144 31.90 -12.18 -12.17
C THR A 144 33.31 -12.67 -12.39
N CYS A 145 34.24 -11.77 -12.74
CA CYS A 145 35.64 -12.11 -12.92
C CYS A 145 36.52 -11.33 -11.95
N GLN A 146 37.59 -11.96 -11.47
CA GLN A 146 38.60 -11.32 -10.62
C GLN A 146 40.01 -11.82 -10.95
N SER A 147 41.02 -11.01 -10.62
CA SER A 147 42.43 -11.33 -10.89
C SER A 147 43.00 -12.41 -9.95
N GLU A 148 42.49 -12.49 -8.73
CA GLU A 148 42.94 -13.42 -7.69
C GLU A 148 41.89 -14.49 -7.40
N PRO A 149 42.26 -15.71 -6.98
CA PRO A 149 41.28 -16.73 -6.63
C PRO A 149 40.59 -16.41 -5.29
N LEU A 150 39.35 -16.86 -5.12
CA LEU A 150 38.68 -16.85 -3.82
C LEU A 150 39.37 -17.78 -2.83
N GLU A 151 39.42 -17.34 -1.57
CA GLU A 151 39.92 -18.16 -0.47
C GLU A 151 38.97 -19.33 -0.17
N LYS A 152 39.55 -20.52 0.02
CA LYS A 152 38.83 -21.71 0.47
C LYS A 152 38.70 -21.69 1.98
N ILE A 153 37.57 -21.20 2.47
CA ILE A 153 37.23 -21.16 3.90
C ILE A 153 36.40 -22.40 4.25
N LEU A 154 36.73 -23.05 5.38
CA LEU A 154 35.90 -24.12 5.93
C LEU A 154 34.68 -23.51 6.61
N ILE A 155 33.49 -23.75 6.04
CA ILE A 155 32.22 -23.24 6.56
C ILE A 155 31.37 -24.42 7.05
N ASN A 156 31.07 -24.43 8.35
CA ASN A 156 30.32 -25.49 9.01
C ASN A 156 28.86 -25.07 9.31
N TYR A 157 28.11 -24.76 8.26
CA TYR A 157 26.66 -24.55 8.30
C TYR A 157 25.94 -25.60 7.45
N PRO A 158 24.64 -25.84 7.66
CA PRO A 158 23.84 -26.69 6.79
C PRO A 158 23.90 -26.18 5.35
N ASP A 159 23.96 -27.11 4.39
CA ASP A 159 23.98 -26.80 2.97
C ASP A 159 22.57 -26.46 2.50
N LEU A 160 22.39 -25.27 1.91
CA LEU A 160 21.13 -24.83 1.32
C LEU A 160 20.68 -25.79 0.21
N GLY A 161 21.63 -26.38 -0.54
CA GLY A 161 21.34 -27.36 -1.59
C GLY A 161 20.70 -28.65 -1.10
N ASN A 162 20.70 -28.93 0.22
CA ASN A 162 19.98 -30.06 0.79
C ASN A 162 18.48 -29.79 0.97
N PHE A 163 18.05 -28.53 0.90
CA PHE A 163 16.65 -28.12 1.11
C PHE A 163 15.99 -27.63 -0.18
N VAL A 164 16.78 -27.16 -1.13
CA VAL A 164 16.34 -26.62 -2.41
C VAL A 164 17.25 -27.08 -3.53
N ASP A 165 16.68 -27.43 -4.67
CA ASP A 165 17.43 -27.67 -5.89
C ASP A 165 17.95 -26.33 -6.42
N ILE A 166 19.19 -26.01 -6.06
CA ILE A 166 19.92 -24.87 -6.63
C ILE A 166 20.37 -25.31 -8.02
N GLU A 167 19.52 -25.13 -9.02
CA GLU A 167 19.95 -25.23 -10.41
C GLU A 167 21.10 -24.23 -10.62
N ASN A 168 22.21 -24.70 -11.18
CA ASN A 168 23.25 -23.82 -11.72
C ASN A 168 22.69 -23.15 -12.98
N THR A 169 21.79 -22.19 -12.81
CA THR A 169 21.22 -21.38 -13.89
C THR A 169 22.20 -20.35 -14.42
N SER A 170 23.37 -20.20 -13.80
CA SER A 170 24.48 -19.46 -14.38
C SER A 170 24.99 -20.25 -15.59
N ASP A 171 24.92 -19.63 -16.77
CA ASP A 171 25.44 -20.19 -18.01
C ASP A 171 26.85 -20.76 -17.76
N ASP A 172 27.11 -21.99 -18.23
CA ASP A 172 28.46 -22.51 -18.17
C ASP A 172 29.37 -21.50 -18.89
N ILE A 173 30.47 -21.11 -18.26
CA ILE A 173 31.48 -20.21 -18.86
C ILE A 173 31.88 -20.69 -20.24
N THR A 174 31.85 -22.01 -20.48
CA THR A 174 32.19 -22.57 -21.79
C THR A 174 31.14 -22.31 -22.88
N SER A 175 29.93 -21.93 -22.50
CA SER A 175 28.80 -21.65 -23.39
C SER A 175 28.65 -20.17 -23.78
N LEU A 176 29.36 -19.27 -23.08
CA LEU A 176 29.29 -17.83 -23.33
C LEU A 176 29.96 -17.44 -24.66
N SER A 177 29.36 -16.51 -25.40
CA SER A 177 30.02 -15.86 -26.53
C SER A 177 31.16 -14.96 -26.07
N LEU A 178 32.05 -14.59 -27.00
CA LEU A 178 33.14 -13.66 -26.72
C LEU A 178 32.61 -12.29 -26.29
N GLU A 179 31.54 -11.84 -26.94
CA GLU A 179 30.88 -10.57 -26.69
C GLU A 179 30.24 -10.52 -25.29
N GLU A 180 29.56 -11.59 -24.87
CA GLU A 180 29.01 -11.70 -23.51
C GLU A 180 30.13 -11.70 -22.47
N PHE A 181 31.21 -12.44 -22.72
CA PHE A 181 32.35 -12.49 -21.81
C PHE A 181 33.06 -11.13 -21.70
N GLN A 182 33.18 -10.39 -22.81
CA GLN A 182 33.69 -9.02 -22.83
C GLN A 182 32.87 -8.09 -21.93
N GLN A 183 31.53 -8.18 -21.97
CA GLN A 183 30.64 -7.42 -21.09
C GLN A 183 30.81 -7.80 -19.62
N ILE A 184 30.98 -9.10 -19.32
CA ILE A 184 31.26 -9.56 -17.96
C ILE A 184 32.56 -8.96 -17.42
N ILE A 185 33.64 -8.96 -18.21
CA ILE A 185 34.93 -8.38 -17.84
C ILE A 185 34.80 -6.88 -17.53
N GLN A 186 34.09 -6.14 -18.38
CA GLN A 186 33.82 -4.71 -18.17
C GLN A 186 33.01 -4.47 -16.89
N SER A 187 31.92 -5.21 -16.69
CA SER A 187 31.07 -5.08 -15.50
C SER A 187 31.75 -5.54 -14.20
N SER A 188 32.80 -6.35 -14.31
CA SER A 188 33.64 -6.78 -13.18
C SER A 188 34.72 -5.76 -12.83
N GLY A 189 34.83 -4.65 -13.57
CA GLY A 189 35.82 -3.60 -13.32
C GLY A 189 37.26 -4.01 -13.64
N LEU A 190 37.44 -5.07 -14.44
CA LEU A 190 38.76 -5.49 -14.88
C LEU A 190 39.17 -4.66 -16.10
N SER A 191 40.28 -3.91 -16.01
CA SER A 191 40.85 -3.11 -17.11
C SER A 191 41.52 -3.96 -18.20
N LEU A 192 40.84 -5.02 -18.65
CA LEU A 192 41.30 -5.99 -19.64
C LEU A 192 40.57 -5.86 -20.98
N HIS A 193 39.45 -5.14 -21.01
CA HIS A 193 38.69 -4.83 -22.22
C HIS A 193 38.15 -3.40 -22.20
N VAL A 194 38.88 -2.48 -22.84
CA VAL A 194 38.54 -1.06 -23.00
C VAL A 194 38.67 -0.69 -24.48
N PRO A 195 37.63 -0.94 -25.31
CA PRO A 195 37.67 -0.68 -26.74
C PRO A 195 38.05 0.75 -27.11
N GLU A 196 37.61 1.73 -26.31
CA GLU A 196 37.87 3.16 -26.52
C GLU A 196 39.37 3.51 -26.41
N GLU A 197 40.09 2.80 -25.55
CA GLU A 197 41.56 2.91 -25.39
C GLU A 197 42.32 1.96 -26.32
N GLY A 198 41.63 1.29 -27.24
CA GLY A 198 42.22 0.32 -28.17
C GLY A 198 42.59 -1.02 -27.52
N LYS A 199 42.17 -1.29 -26.28
CA LYS A 199 42.45 -2.53 -25.55
C LYS A 199 41.29 -3.52 -25.68
N ILE A 200 41.47 -4.56 -26.49
CA ILE A 200 40.41 -5.48 -26.89
C ILE A 200 40.74 -6.90 -26.42
N LEU A 201 39.81 -7.51 -25.65
CA LEU A 201 39.87 -8.94 -25.34
C LEU A 201 39.48 -9.70 -26.61
N SER A 202 40.39 -10.49 -27.15
CA SER A 202 40.25 -11.14 -28.46
C SER A 202 39.87 -12.61 -28.39
N SER A 203 40.18 -13.28 -27.27
CA SER A 203 39.75 -14.66 -27.00
C SER A 203 39.90 -14.96 -25.51
N TYR A 204 39.23 -16.00 -25.05
CA TYR A 204 39.42 -16.55 -23.71
C TYR A 204 39.35 -18.08 -23.74
N ARG A 205 39.98 -18.75 -22.76
CA ARG A 205 39.92 -20.21 -22.61
C ARG A 205 40.04 -20.65 -21.16
N LEU A 206 39.44 -21.79 -20.83
CA LEU A 206 39.59 -22.43 -19.52
C LEU A 206 40.98 -23.07 -19.40
N VAL A 207 41.70 -22.86 -18.29
CA VAL A 207 43.09 -23.35 -18.09
C VAL A 207 43.23 -24.27 -16.88
N GLY A 208 42.13 -24.79 -16.34
CA GLY A 208 42.14 -25.73 -15.21
C GLY A 208 40.75 -26.26 -14.87
N SER A 209 40.67 -27.09 -13.82
CA SER A 209 39.40 -27.60 -13.32
C SER A 209 38.63 -26.53 -12.55
N THR A 210 37.31 -26.50 -12.74
CA THR A 210 36.39 -25.71 -11.93
C THR A 210 36.40 -26.22 -10.50
N GLU A 211 36.54 -25.30 -9.55
CA GLU A 211 36.58 -25.58 -8.12
C GLU A 211 35.30 -25.13 -7.44
N THR A 212 34.83 -25.90 -6.48
CA THR A 212 33.68 -25.54 -5.62
C THR A 212 34.18 -24.72 -4.43
N ILE A 213 33.62 -23.53 -4.23
CA ILE A 213 33.92 -22.64 -3.11
C ILE A 213 32.67 -22.46 -2.25
N TRP A 214 32.78 -22.67 -0.94
CA TRP A 214 31.65 -22.48 -0.03
C TRP A 214 31.54 -21.02 0.41
N LYS A 215 30.31 -20.50 0.46
CA LYS A 215 29.96 -19.19 0.99
C LYS A 215 28.85 -19.33 2.02
N THR A 216 28.86 -18.42 2.99
CA THR A 216 27.77 -18.27 3.96
C THR A 216 26.66 -17.40 3.38
N VAL A 217 25.42 -17.77 3.68
CA VAL A 217 24.21 -16.97 3.41
C VAL A 217 23.32 -17.02 4.65
N SER A 218 22.59 -15.95 4.90
CA SER A 218 21.64 -15.88 6.01
C SER A 218 20.22 -15.86 5.45
N LEU A 219 19.35 -16.70 5.98
CA LEU A 219 17.93 -16.74 5.64
C LEU A 219 17.12 -16.16 6.80
N PHE A 220 16.15 -15.32 6.49
CA PHE A 220 15.21 -14.74 7.46
C PHE A 220 13.78 -15.02 7.01
N VAL A 221 12.93 -15.39 7.95
CA VAL A 221 11.48 -15.40 7.79
C VAL A 221 10.95 -14.18 8.52
N VAL A 222 10.53 -13.17 7.76
CA VAL A 222 10.04 -11.90 8.28
C VAL A 222 8.53 -11.87 8.13
N PHE A 223 7.82 -11.67 9.22
CA PHE A 223 6.40 -11.41 9.22
C PHE A 223 6.15 -9.90 9.17
N ASP A 224 5.37 -9.49 8.18
CA ASP A 224 4.81 -8.16 8.08
C ASP A 224 3.36 -8.20 8.58
N PRO A 225 3.09 -7.68 9.79
CA PRO A 225 1.73 -7.65 10.35
C PRO A 225 0.88 -6.53 9.78
N LEU A 226 1.43 -5.63 8.95
CA LEU A 226 0.59 -4.78 8.13
C LEU A 226 0.01 -5.68 7.05
N GLU A 227 0.80 -6.29 6.19
CA GLU A 227 0.31 -7.09 5.04
C GLU A 227 -0.21 -8.50 5.39
N ASP A 228 -0.18 -8.93 6.67
CA ASP A 228 -0.33 -10.33 7.11
C ASP A 228 0.50 -11.33 6.28
N LYS A 229 1.69 -10.89 5.87
CA LYS A 229 2.51 -11.61 4.89
C LYS A 229 3.82 -12.09 5.51
N LEU A 230 4.15 -13.34 5.23
CA LEU A 230 5.49 -13.88 5.48
C LEU A 230 6.36 -13.63 4.26
N ARG A 231 7.53 -13.03 4.49
CA ARG A 231 8.56 -12.78 3.49
C ARG A 231 9.81 -13.58 3.82
N LEU A 232 10.38 -14.22 2.80
CA LEU A 232 11.64 -14.95 2.92
C LEU A 232 12.76 -14.07 2.39
N GLN A 233 13.69 -13.66 3.26
CA GLN A 233 14.81 -12.81 2.87
C GLN A 233 16.11 -13.61 2.91
N VAL A 234 16.72 -13.79 1.73
CA VAL A 234 18.07 -14.33 1.58
C VAL A 234 19.06 -13.17 1.61
N ARG A 235 20.05 -13.23 2.50
CA ARG A 235 21.01 -12.15 2.74
C ARG A 235 22.46 -12.61 2.66
N SER A 236 23.29 -11.77 2.05
CA SER A 236 24.75 -11.81 2.18
C SER A 236 25.19 -10.69 3.13
N GLY A 237 25.39 -11.03 4.40
CA GLY A 237 25.59 -10.02 5.46
C GLY A 237 24.35 -9.17 5.66
N LYS A 238 24.45 -7.85 5.48
CA LYS A 238 23.30 -6.92 5.56
C LYS A 238 22.54 -6.76 4.24
N LYS A 239 23.14 -7.16 3.11
CA LYS A 239 22.56 -6.98 1.78
C LYS A 239 21.52 -8.07 1.49
N ILE A 240 20.31 -7.67 1.11
CA ILE A 240 19.27 -8.57 0.61
C ILE A 240 19.61 -8.98 -0.83
N LEU A 241 19.49 -10.28 -1.11
CA LEU A 241 19.60 -10.87 -2.44
C LEU A 241 18.18 -11.05 -2.97
N GLU A 242 17.64 -10.03 -3.63
CA GLU A 242 16.23 -9.99 -4.08
C GLU A 242 15.86 -11.17 -4.97
N SER A 243 16.69 -11.49 -5.98
CA SER A 243 16.42 -12.62 -6.90
C SER A 243 16.33 -13.95 -6.15
N ALA A 244 17.25 -14.21 -5.22
CA ALA A 244 17.23 -15.43 -4.40
C ALA A 244 16.06 -15.46 -3.41
N SER A 245 15.70 -14.30 -2.85
CA SER A 245 14.55 -14.15 -1.94
C SER A 245 13.24 -14.47 -2.67
N ASN A 246 13.00 -13.82 -3.80
CA ASN A 246 11.81 -14.04 -4.64
C ASN A 246 11.72 -15.48 -5.17
N TRP A 247 12.85 -16.07 -5.56
CA TRP A 247 12.90 -17.46 -5.98
C TRP A 247 12.48 -18.41 -4.86
N LEU A 248 13.03 -18.23 -3.66
CA LEU A 248 12.71 -19.07 -2.52
C LEU A 248 11.26 -18.90 -2.06
N GLU A 249 10.72 -17.68 -2.12
CA GLU A 249 9.28 -17.42 -1.91
C GLU A 249 8.42 -18.16 -2.93
N ALA A 250 8.78 -18.14 -4.21
CA ALA A 250 8.05 -18.85 -5.25
C ALA A 250 8.07 -20.37 -5.04
N LEU A 251 9.20 -20.93 -4.57
CA LEU A 251 9.29 -22.36 -4.23
C LEU A 251 8.44 -22.72 -3.00
N GLN A 252 8.45 -21.87 -1.97
CA GLN A 252 7.63 -22.05 -0.79
C GLN A 252 6.13 -21.97 -1.14
N ALA A 253 5.71 -21.03 -1.98
CA ALA A 253 4.33 -20.88 -2.42
C ALA A 253 3.82 -22.09 -3.24
N LYS A 254 4.71 -22.78 -3.95
CA LYS A 254 4.41 -24.05 -4.66
C LYS A 254 4.40 -25.27 -3.74
N GLY A 255 4.81 -25.13 -2.48
CA GLY A 255 4.96 -26.24 -1.53
C GLY A 255 6.18 -27.12 -1.80
N GLU A 256 7.10 -26.68 -2.65
CA GLU A 256 8.36 -27.40 -2.94
C GLU A 256 9.37 -27.27 -1.78
N VAL A 257 9.19 -26.26 -0.93
CA VAL A 257 10.04 -25.97 0.23
C VAL A 257 9.20 -25.79 1.49
N SER A 258 9.57 -26.49 2.57
CA SER A 258 8.94 -26.35 3.88
C SER A 258 9.74 -25.42 4.79
N LEU A 259 9.07 -24.46 5.43
CA LEU A 259 9.65 -23.57 6.44
C LEU A 259 10.12 -24.32 7.69
N GLN A 260 9.47 -25.45 8.00
CA GLN A 260 9.87 -26.31 9.11
C GLN A 260 11.21 -26.99 8.82
N ALA A 261 11.42 -27.50 7.60
CA ALA A 261 12.69 -28.10 7.22
C ALA A 261 13.82 -27.05 7.11
N LEU A 262 13.49 -25.90 6.53
CA LEU A 262 14.47 -24.88 6.19
C LEU A 262 14.90 -24.03 7.41
N CYS A 263 13.94 -23.63 8.24
CA CYS A 263 14.13 -22.68 9.35
C CYS A 263 13.74 -23.23 10.73
N GLU A 264 13.33 -24.51 10.82
CA GLU A 264 12.81 -25.10 12.07
C GLU A 264 11.58 -24.34 12.61
N LEU A 265 10.85 -23.69 11.71
CA LEU A 265 9.67 -22.88 12.02
C LEU A 265 8.39 -23.69 11.79
N SER A 266 7.61 -23.91 12.86
CA SER A 266 6.35 -24.65 12.82
C SER A 266 5.16 -23.75 12.47
N ASP A 267 4.10 -24.33 11.90
CA ASP A 267 2.84 -23.60 11.62
C ASP A 267 2.19 -23.09 12.90
N GLU A 268 2.33 -23.83 14.01
CA GLU A 268 1.86 -23.39 15.32
C GLU A 268 2.59 -22.12 15.79
N THR A 269 3.92 -22.06 15.62
CA THR A 269 4.72 -20.85 15.95
C THR A 269 4.29 -19.66 15.08
N ILE A 270 4.07 -19.88 13.78
CA ILE A 270 3.61 -18.82 12.88
C ILE A 270 2.25 -18.30 13.33
N SER A 271 1.30 -19.20 13.61
CA SER A 271 -0.05 -18.82 14.05
C SER A 271 -0.05 -18.04 15.38
N PHE A 272 0.78 -18.47 16.33
CA PHE A 272 0.93 -17.81 17.62
C PHE A 272 1.50 -16.40 17.48
N GLU A 273 2.57 -16.22 16.70
CA GLU A 273 3.21 -14.91 16.50
C GLU A 273 2.31 -13.95 15.70
N ARG A 274 1.53 -14.47 14.75
CA ARG A 274 0.47 -13.71 14.06
C ARG A 274 -0.56 -13.21 15.06
N GLU A 275 -1.09 -14.11 15.90
CA GLU A 275 -2.08 -13.77 16.92
C GLU A 275 -1.52 -12.77 17.96
N GLU A 276 -0.27 -12.93 18.39
CA GLU A 276 0.39 -12.00 19.31
C GLU A 276 0.59 -10.60 18.70
N SER A 277 0.99 -10.51 17.44
CA SER A 277 1.16 -9.22 16.75
C SER A 277 -0.18 -8.50 16.54
N LEU A 278 -1.23 -9.24 16.20
CA LEU A 278 -2.61 -8.73 16.10
C LEU A 278 -3.15 -8.26 17.45
N ASN A 279 -2.87 -9.01 18.51
CA ASN A 279 -3.23 -8.66 19.87
C ASN A 279 -2.47 -7.42 20.36
N GLN A 280 -1.22 -7.22 19.94
CA GLN A 280 -0.47 -5.98 20.24
C GLN A 280 -1.11 -4.74 19.61
N LYS A 281 -1.62 -4.80 18.37
CA LYS A 281 -2.37 -3.69 17.76
C LYS A 281 -3.68 -3.39 18.48
N ASN A 282 -4.33 -4.41 19.06
CA ASN A 282 -5.60 -4.27 19.79
C ASN A 282 -5.43 -3.92 21.29
N LEU A 283 -4.21 -3.62 21.77
CA LEU A 283 -3.93 -3.33 23.18
C LEU A 283 -4.78 -2.20 23.76
N GLU A 284 -5.08 -1.16 22.97
CA GLU A 284 -5.93 -0.05 23.39
C GLU A 284 -7.38 -0.50 23.66
N ILE A 285 -7.89 -1.42 22.83
CA ILE A 285 -9.25 -1.97 22.95
C ILE A 285 -9.33 -2.95 24.11
N GLU A 286 -8.35 -3.85 24.27
CA GLU A 286 -8.31 -4.75 25.43
C GLU A 286 -8.13 -3.97 26.74
N ALA A 287 -7.34 -2.89 26.76
CA ALA A 287 -7.26 -2.00 27.92
C ALA A 287 -8.61 -1.31 28.21
N ARG A 288 -9.35 -0.87 27.18
CA ARG A 288 -10.71 -0.31 27.33
C ARG A 288 -11.69 -1.36 27.85
N LEU A 289 -11.65 -2.59 27.32
CA LEU A 289 -12.48 -3.71 27.77
C LEU A 289 -12.17 -4.12 29.21
N GLU A 290 -10.90 -4.17 29.60
CA GLU A 290 -10.50 -4.51 30.97
C GLU A 290 -10.98 -3.45 31.97
N LYS A 291 -10.86 -2.15 31.62
CA LYS A 291 -11.44 -1.05 32.40
C LYS A 291 -12.96 -1.19 32.56
N ILE A 292 -13.67 -1.64 31.53
CA ILE A 292 -15.12 -1.91 31.57
C ILE A 292 -15.41 -3.13 32.45
N ARG A 293 -14.63 -4.21 32.35
CA ARG A 293 -14.75 -5.41 33.19
C ARG A 293 -14.58 -5.07 34.67
N GLU A 294 -13.53 -4.34 35.03
CA GLU A 294 -13.27 -3.91 36.40
C GLU A 294 -14.44 -3.08 36.95
N GLN A 295 -15.00 -2.19 36.14
CA GLN A 295 -16.13 -1.35 36.55
C GLN A 295 -17.45 -2.12 36.65
N ALA A 296 -17.71 -3.10 35.78
CA ALA A 296 -18.86 -3.99 35.88
C ALA A 296 -18.79 -4.82 37.18
N VAL A 297 -17.59 -5.30 37.55
CA VAL A 297 -17.36 -6.02 38.81
C VAL A 297 -17.50 -5.10 40.03
N GLN A 298 -17.06 -3.85 39.94
CA GLN A 298 -17.20 -2.86 41.02
C GLN A 298 -18.65 -2.40 41.21
N SER A 299 -19.42 -2.22 40.13
CA SER A 299 -20.84 -1.82 40.20
C SER A 299 -21.76 -2.96 40.69
N ALA A 300 -21.31 -4.21 40.68
CA ALA A 300 -21.95 -5.33 41.37
C ALA A 300 -21.71 -5.34 42.91
N LYS A 301 -20.73 -4.57 43.43
CA LYS A 301 -20.49 -4.42 44.87
C LYS A 301 -21.11 -3.11 45.38
N PRO A 302 -21.98 -3.13 46.40
CA PRO A 302 -22.66 -1.93 46.86
C PRO A 302 -21.69 -1.13 47.75
N LYS A 303 -20.97 -0.14 47.18
CA LYS A 303 -20.52 1.08 47.88
C LYS A 303 -19.77 2.06 46.96
N ASN A 304 -20.28 3.30 46.95
CA ASN A 304 -19.60 4.58 46.73
C ASN A 304 -18.77 4.78 45.44
N LYS A 305 -19.42 5.27 44.37
CA LYS A 305 -19.03 6.50 43.64
C LYS A 305 -20.10 6.88 42.60
N THR A 306 -20.31 8.18 42.46
CA THR A 306 -21.18 8.87 41.51
C THR A 306 -20.68 8.69 40.07
N VAL A 307 -20.79 7.48 39.52
CA VAL A 307 -20.64 7.26 38.06
C VAL A 307 -22.04 7.29 37.47
N VAL A 308 -22.30 8.27 36.58
CA VAL A 308 -23.55 8.34 35.81
C VAL A 308 -23.45 7.31 34.68
N GLY A 309 -24.24 6.24 34.77
CA GLY A 309 -24.23 5.12 33.82
C GLY A 309 -23.94 3.77 34.47
N LYS A 310 -24.09 2.67 33.71
CA LYS A 310 -23.82 1.30 34.16
C LYS A 310 -23.13 0.48 33.07
N ALA A 311 -22.32 -0.49 33.47
CA ALA A 311 -21.81 -1.55 32.60
C ALA A 311 -22.44 -2.88 33.04
N VAL A 312 -23.17 -3.55 32.16
CA VAL A 312 -23.87 -4.80 32.44
C VAL A 312 -23.36 -5.88 31.48
N GLN A 313 -22.90 -7.01 32.02
CA GLN A 313 -22.53 -8.17 31.22
C GLN A 313 -23.80 -8.91 30.76
N LEU A 314 -23.90 -9.17 29.46
CA LEU A 314 -24.94 -9.96 28.79
C LEU A 314 -24.34 -11.28 28.33
N ARG A 315 -25.13 -12.36 28.32
CA ARG A 315 -24.70 -13.68 27.85
C ARG A 315 -25.70 -14.32 26.90
N ASP A 316 -25.18 -15.05 25.93
CA ASP A 316 -25.93 -15.93 25.03
C ASP A 316 -27.20 -15.25 24.44
N ALA A 317 -28.38 -15.81 24.69
CA ALA A 317 -29.65 -15.32 24.14
C ALA A 317 -29.97 -13.86 24.49
N GLU A 318 -29.51 -13.37 25.65
CA GLU A 318 -29.72 -11.99 26.09
C GLU A 318 -29.05 -10.99 25.15
N ILE A 319 -27.96 -11.39 24.47
CA ILE A 319 -27.21 -10.56 23.54
C ILE A 319 -28.09 -10.21 22.33
N SER A 320 -28.66 -11.23 21.67
CA SER A 320 -29.47 -11.07 20.45
C SER A 320 -30.74 -10.24 20.69
N GLN A 321 -31.43 -10.49 21.81
CA GLN A 321 -32.62 -9.74 22.20
C GLN A 321 -32.28 -8.28 22.51
N THR A 322 -31.26 -8.07 23.33
CA THR A 322 -30.85 -6.71 23.73
C THR A 322 -30.34 -5.90 22.55
N PHE A 323 -29.62 -6.53 21.62
CA PHE A 323 -29.16 -5.89 20.39
C PHE A 323 -30.35 -5.41 19.54
N SER A 324 -31.33 -6.27 19.31
CA SER A 324 -32.54 -5.93 18.54
C SER A 324 -33.35 -4.80 19.21
N GLU A 325 -33.51 -4.84 20.53
CA GLU A 325 -34.19 -3.78 21.29
C GLU A 325 -33.45 -2.44 21.18
N ILE A 326 -32.13 -2.45 21.29
CA ILE A 326 -31.29 -1.24 21.21
C ILE A 326 -31.34 -0.64 19.81
N LEU A 327 -31.17 -1.44 18.76
CA LEU A 327 -31.28 -0.98 17.37
C LEU A 327 -32.64 -0.31 17.11
N ASN A 328 -33.73 -0.95 17.54
CA ASN A 328 -35.08 -0.40 17.35
C ASN A 328 -35.36 0.85 18.18
N SER A 329 -34.63 1.04 19.29
CA SER A 329 -34.75 2.23 20.13
C SER A 329 -33.99 3.46 19.60
N ALA A 330 -33.10 3.28 18.61
CA ALA A 330 -32.26 4.34 18.08
C ALA A 330 -33.08 5.53 17.54
N GLN A 331 -32.58 6.74 17.79
CA GLN A 331 -33.22 8.01 17.46
C GLN A 331 -32.38 8.90 16.54
N ARG A 332 -31.05 8.75 16.54
CA ARG A 332 -30.10 9.62 15.84
C ARG A 332 -29.17 8.84 14.93
N GLU A 333 -28.43 7.89 15.49
CA GLU A 333 -27.40 7.18 14.76
C GLU A 333 -27.07 5.81 15.36
N ILE A 334 -26.56 4.94 14.50
CA ILE A 334 -26.04 3.63 14.85
C ILE A 334 -24.69 3.47 14.14
N LEU A 335 -23.63 3.21 14.91
CA LEU A 335 -22.32 2.80 14.40
C LEU A 335 -22.11 1.33 14.77
N ILE A 336 -21.82 0.50 13.78
CA ILE A 336 -21.50 -0.92 13.96
C ILE A 336 -20.12 -1.15 13.37
N TYR A 337 -19.23 -1.74 14.15
CA TYR A 337 -18.01 -2.33 13.63
C TYR A 337 -18.07 -3.85 13.85
N SER A 338 -17.96 -4.60 12.75
CA SER A 338 -17.90 -6.06 12.79
C SER A 338 -16.81 -6.54 11.86
N PRO A 339 -15.86 -7.38 12.32
CA PRO A 339 -14.74 -7.83 11.49
C PRO A 339 -15.21 -8.50 10.20
N TRP A 340 -16.34 -9.23 10.28
CA TRP A 340 -16.99 -9.89 9.14
C TRP A 340 -18.48 -9.57 9.10
N VAL A 341 -19.00 -9.43 7.88
CA VAL A 341 -20.42 -9.22 7.59
C VAL A 341 -20.91 -10.36 6.71
N SER A 342 -21.88 -11.16 7.18
CA SER A 342 -22.37 -12.34 6.47
C SER A 342 -23.88 -12.31 6.21
N GLN A 343 -24.28 -12.94 5.12
CA GLN A 343 -25.68 -12.99 4.69
C GLN A 343 -26.55 -13.90 5.57
N THR A 344 -25.92 -14.80 6.34
CA THR A 344 -26.63 -15.71 7.25
C THR A 344 -27.41 -14.97 8.33
N LEU A 345 -26.93 -13.80 8.77
CA LEU A 345 -27.55 -13.01 9.85
C LEU A 345 -28.26 -11.75 9.35
N VAL A 346 -27.81 -11.18 8.23
CA VAL A 346 -28.51 -10.05 7.58
C VAL A 346 -29.65 -10.60 6.72
N ASP A 347 -30.68 -11.09 7.40
CA ASP A 347 -31.88 -11.63 6.78
C ASP A 347 -32.89 -10.53 6.41
N ALA A 348 -34.01 -10.93 5.82
CA ALA A 348 -35.07 -9.99 5.42
C ALA A 348 -35.70 -9.25 6.61
N ALA A 349 -35.77 -9.86 7.80
CA ALA A 349 -36.34 -9.24 8.98
C ALA A 349 -35.41 -8.17 9.57
N PHE A 350 -34.10 -8.44 9.55
CA PHE A 350 -33.08 -7.48 9.93
C PHE A 350 -33.06 -6.28 8.99
N LEU A 351 -33.03 -6.52 7.67
CA LEU A 351 -33.10 -5.45 6.66
C LEU A 351 -34.36 -4.59 6.79
N HIS A 352 -35.52 -5.21 7.08
CA HIS A 352 -36.76 -4.48 7.35
C HIS A 352 -36.64 -3.60 8.60
N SER A 353 -36.03 -4.10 9.67
CA SER A 353 -35.83 -3.34 10.91
C SER A 353 -34.92 -2.12 10.66
N LEU A 354 -33.84 -2.29 9.89
CA LEU A 354 -32.98 -1.16 9.49
C LEU A 354 -33.74 -0.13 8.64
N GLN A 355 -34.63 -0.57 7.75
CA GLN A 355 -35.47 0.35 6.96
C GLN A 355 -36.45 1.14 7.83
N GLU A 356 -37.07 0.52 8.85
CA GLU A 356 -37.93 1.24 9.80
C GLU A 356 -37.15 2.26 10.62
N VAL A 357 -35.92 1.92 11.02
CA VAL A 357 -34.99 2.82 11.72
C VAL A 357 -34.62 4.01 10.82
N ALA A 358 -34.23 3.75 9.57
CA ALA A 358 -33.91 4.77 8.58
C ALA A 358 -35.08 5.74 8.31
N ASN A 359 -36.31 5.22 8.24
CA ASN A 359 -37.53 6.02 8.04
C ASN A 359 -37.78 7.02 9.19
N ARG A 360 -37.25 6.76 10.39
CA ARG A 360 -37.32 7.69 11.53
C ARG A 360 -36.27 8.79 11.51
N GLY A 361 -35.37 8.80 10.53
CA GLY A 361 -34.29 9.79 10.45
C GLY A 361 -32.93 9.29 10.89
N VAL A 362 -32.83 8.04 11.35
CA VAL A 362 -31.60 7.47 11.92
C VAL A 362 -30.62 7.12 10.81
N TRP A 363 -29.36 7.49 11.01
CA TRP A 363 -28.24 7.08 10.14
C TRP A 363 -27.58 5.82 10.66
N ILE A 364 -27.11 4.96 9.75
CA ILE A 364 -26.50 3.67 10.10
C ILE A 364 -25.16 3.55 9.37
N LEU A 365 -24.08 3.43 10.14
CA LEU A 365 -22.73 3.25 9.64
C LEU A 365 -22.23 1.87 10.02
N ILE A 366 -21.74 1.11 9.04
CA ILE A 366 -21.19 -0.23 9.22
C ILE A 366 -19.75 -0.22 8.72
N GLY A 367 -18.82 -0.49 9.63
CA GLY A 367 -17.41 -0.69 9.36
C GLY A 367 -17.07 -2.17 9.44
N TYR A 368 -16.21 -2.64 8.52
CA TYR A 368 -15.73 -4.01 8.54
C TYR A 368 -14.27 -4.12 8.06
N GLY A 369 -13.70 -5.30 8.23
CA GLY A 369 -12.39 -5.66 7.69
C GLY A 369 -11.31 -5.84 8.75
N ILE A 370 -10.52 -6.89 8.60
CA ILE A 370 -9.42 -7.24 9.50
C ILE A 370 -8.09 -6.94 8.84
N SER A 371 -7.99 -7.25 7.56
CA SER A 371 -6.76 -7.08 6.79
C SER A 371 -6.38 -5.60 6.73
N SER A 372 -5.11 -5.30 6.48
CA SER A 372 -4.64 -3.93 6.25
C SER A 372 -4.97 -3.40 4.86
N GLU A 373 -5.35 -4.30 3.95
CA GLU A 373 -5.75 -4.02 2.57
C GLU A 373 -7.02 -4.81 2.27
N GLU A 374 -7.98 -4.16 1.60
CA GLU A 374 -9.29 -4.75 1.29
C GLU A 374 -9.18 -5.97 0.37
N GLU A 375 -8.20 -5.96 -0.53
CA GLU A 375 -7.93 -7.05 -1.49
C GLU A 375 -7.48 -8.34 -0.82
N ASN A 376 -6.91 -8.25 0.39
CA ASN A 376 -6.39 -9.36 1.17
C ASN A 376 -7.38 -9.80 2.27
N GLU A 377 -8.64 -9.39 2.20
CA GLU A 377 -9.65 -9.80 3.17
C GLU A 377 -10.06 -11.27 2.95
N ASP A 378 -9.85 -12.13 3.94
CA ASP A 378 -10.20 -13.56 3.86
C ASP A 378 -11.70 -13.80 3.67
N LYS A 379 -12.52 -12.88 4.21
CA LYS A 379 -13.98 -12.97 4.20
C LYS A 379 -14.58 -11.63 3.78
N PRO A 380 -14.48 -11.26 2.49
CA PRO A 380 -15.05 -10.02 2.00
C PRO A 380 -16.58 -10.07 2.09
N ILE A 381 -17.21 -8.90 2.23
CA ILE A 381 -18.66 -8.80 2.11
C ILE A 381 -19.05 -9.18 0.68
N SER A 382 -20.09 -10.00 0.51
CA SER A 382 -20.60 -10.30 -0.83
C SER A 382 -21.25 -9.06 -1.43
N SER A 383 -21.03 -8.79 -2.72
CA SER A 383 -21.60 -7.64 -3.42
C SER A 383 -23.13 -7.56 -3.35
N ASP A 384 -23.84 -8.70 -3.38
CA ASP A 384 -25.30 -8.76 -3.21
C ASP A 384 -25.76 -8.26 -1.84
N LEU A 385 -25.04 -8.65 -0.78
CA LEU A 385 -25.33 -8.21 0.58
C LEU A 385 -25.05 -6.72 0.77
N GLU A 386 -23.92 -6.25 0.24
CA GLU A 386 -23.56 -4.83 0.27
C GLU A 386 -24.63 -3.99 -0.45
N GLN A 387 -25.06 -4.40 -1.64
CA GLN A 387 -26.14 -3.76 -2.38
C GLN A 387 -27.47 -3.78 -1.63
N LYS A 388 -27.79 -4.85 -0.90
CA LYS A 388 -29.00 -4.93 -0.07
C LYS A 388 -28.96 -3.94 1.09
N LEU A 389 -27.81 -3.83 1.75
CA LEU A 389 -27.60 -2.87 2.85
C LEU A 389 -27.68 -1.43 2.32
N GLN A 390 -26.92 -1.10 1.27
CA GLN A 390 -26.95 0.22 0.61
C GLN A 390 -28.30 0.50 -0.08
N GLY A 391 -29.10 -0.53 -0.33
CA GLY A 391 -30.47 -0.45 -0.85
C GLY A 391 -31.46 0.14 0.15
N ILE A 392 -31.12 0.19 1.44
CA ILE A 392 -31.96 0.80 2.48
C ILE A 392 -31.88 2.32 2.33
N LYS A 393 -32.99 2.94 1.93
CA LYS A 393 -33.03 4.37 1.58
C LYS A 393 -33.73 5.21 2.65
N THR A 394 -33.30 6.47 2.76
CA THR A 394 -34.07 7.52 3.44
C THR A 394 -35.34 7.83 2.64
N PRO A 395 -36.35 8.48 3.24
CA PRO A 395 -37.52 9.00 2.52
C PRO A 395 -37.17 9.92 1.33
N GLU A 396 -36.00 10.55 1.36
CA GLU A 396 -35.46 11.39 0.30
C GLU A 396 -34.68 10.61 -0.77
N GLY A 397 -34.48 9.31 -0.59
CA GLY A 397 -33.82 8.42 -1.56
C GLY A 397 -32.31 8.25 -1.38
N LEU A 398 -31.72 8.80 -0.30
CA LEU A 398 -30.30 8.62 0.02
C LEU A 398 -30.04 7.26 0.67
N SER A 399 -28.82 6.72 0.57
CA SER A 399 -28.46 5.48 1.29
C SER A 399 -28.42 5.74 2.79
N ALA A 400 -29.37 5.22 3.55
CA ALA A 400 -29.44 5.43 4.99
C ALA A 400 -28.44 4.55 5.76
N VAL A 401 -28.11 3.40 5.17
CA VAL A 401 -27.04 2.51 5.62
C VAL A 401 -25.83 2.74 4.72
N GLN A 402 -24.68 2.96 5.33
CA GLN A 402 -23.40 3.03 4.63
C GLN A 402 -22.49 1.95 5.18
N VAL A 403 -21.87 1.22 4.26
CA VAL A 403 -21.02 0.07 4.57
C VAL A 403 -19.67 0.36 3.97
N PHE A 404 -18.62 0.35 4.80
CA PHE A 404 -17.26 0.64 4.35
C PHE A 404 -16.29 -0.37 4.94
N TRP A 405 -15.36 -0.82 4.10
CA TRP A 405 -14.16 -1.47 4.58
C TRP A 405 -13.28 -0.41 5.27
N LEU A 406 -12.97 -0.66 6.53
CA LEU A 406 -12.16 0.23 7.39
C LEU A 406 -10.87 -0.45 7.87
N GLY A 407 -10.73 -1.77 7.66
CA GLY A 407 -9.52 -2.57 7.86
C GLY A 407 -8.91 -2.54 9.26
N ASP A 408 -7.82 -3.29 9.44
CA ASP A 408 -6.89 -3.23 10.58
C ASP A 408 -7.62 -3.17 11.94
N SER A 409 -8.64 -4.02 12.12
CA SER A 409 -9.34 -4.14 13.40
C SER A 409 -10.12 -5.43 13.58
N HIS A 410 -9.97 -6.03 14.77
CA HIS A 410 -10.83 -7.13 15.23
C HIS A 410 -11.96 -6.66 16.15
N VAL A 411 -12.17 -5.35 16.24
CA VAL A 411 -13.15 -4.74 17.13
C VAL A 411 -14.56 -5.24 16.83
N LYS A 412 -15.36 -5.41 17.88
CA LYS A 412 -16.76 -5.85 17.78
C LYS A 412 -17.60 -4.92 18.62
N GLU A 413 -17.88 -3.75 18.06
CA GLU A 413 -18.47 -2.64 18.79
C GLU A 413 -19.75 -2.14 18.10
N VAL A 414 -20.74 -1.80 18.92
CA VAL A 414 -21.96 -1.13 18.46
C VAL A 414 -22.19 0.08 19.34
N ILE A 415 -22.43 1.23 18.73
CA ILE A 415 -22.72 2.48 19.42
C ILE A 415 -24.04 3.02 18.90
N VAL A 416 -24.94 3.36 19.82
CA VAL A 416 -26.26 3.92 19.48
C VAL A 416 -26.45 5.25 20.20
N ASP A 417 -26.76 6.27 19.39
CA ASP A 417 -27.06 7.65 19.80
C ASP A 417 -26.04 8.29 20.75
N GLN A 418 -24.78 7.83 20.73
CA GLN A 418 -23.71 8.22 21.68
C GLN A 418 -24.09 8.00 23.15
N ASN A 419 -25.07 7.14 23.43
CA ASN A 419 -25.59 6.88 24.78
C ASN A 419 -25.44 5.42 25.22
N ILE A 420 -25.38 4.51 24.25
CA ILE A 420 -25.28 3.07 24.49
C ILE A 420 -24.11 2.53 23.69
N TYR A 421 -23.25 1.78 24.38
CA TYR A 421 -22.10 1.11 23.81
C TYR A 421 -22.16 -0.39 24.12
N LEU A 422 -22.13 -1.23 23.08
CA LEU A 422 -22.02 -2.68 23.18
C LEU A 422 -20.63 -3.10 22.72
N CYS A 423 -19.93 -3.88 23.55
CA CYS A 423 -18.60 -4.38 23.22
C CYS A 423 -18.36 -5.77 23.82
N GLY A 424 -17.56 -6.59 23.15
CA GLY A 424 -17.24 -7.93 23.64
C GLY A 424 -16.73 -8.86 22.55
N SER A 425 -16.88 -10.16 22.77
CA SER A 425 -16.41 -11.19 21.84
C SER A 425 -17.39 -11.50 20.70
N HIS A 426 -18.64 -11.03 20.81
CA HIS A 426 -19.73 -11.36 19.90
C HIS A 426 -19.60 -10.68 18.54
N THR A 427 -19.70 -11.44 17.45
CA THR A 427 -19.58 -10.89 16.09
C THR A 427 -20.94 -10.48 15.53
N TRP A 428 -21.27 -9.20 15.68
CA TRP A 428 -22.61 -8.62 15.45
C TRP A 428 -23.27 -8.94 14.11
N LEU A 429 -22.51 -9.11 13.03
CA LEU A 429 -23.04 -9.27 11.67
C LEU A 429 -22.66 -10.61 11.02
N SER A 430 -22.12 -11.57 11.77
CA SER A 430 -21.80 -12.90 11.23
C SER A 430 -21.96 -14.08 12.20
N TYR A 431 -22.40 -13.84 13.44
CA TYR A 431 -22.60 -14.89 14.43
C TYR A 431 -23.91 -15.68 14.18
N ASN A 432 -23.82 -16.96 13.81
CA ASN A 432 -25.01 -17.81 13.67
C ASN A 432 -25.50 -18.31 15.04
N SER A 433 -26.71 -17.89 15.46
CA SER A 433 -27.33 -18.32 16.72
C SER A 433 -27.74 -19.80 16.75
N ASP A 434 -27.69 -20.49 15.61
CA ASP A 434 -28.02 -21.93 15.51
C ASP A 434 -26.89 -22.85 16.01
N CYS A 435 -25.75 -22.28 16.41
CA CYS A 435 -24.66 -23.02 17.07
C CYS A 435 -24.87 -23.08 18.59
N LEU A 436 -24.40 -24.17 19.22
CA LEU A 436 -24.36 -24.31 20.70
C LEU A 436 -23.74 -23.05 21.34
N PRO A 437 -24.23 -22.57 22.51
CA PRO A 437 -23.72 -21.37 23.14
C PRO A 437 -22.21 -21.49 23.40
N LEU A 438 -21.42 -20.65 22.71
CA LEU A 438 -19.95 -20.64 22.78
C LEU A 438 -19.42 -19.90 24.03
N GLY A 439 -20.30 -19.47 24.94
CA GLY A 439 -19.92 -18.73 26.14
C GLY A 439 -19.50 -17.28 25.86
N GLU A 440 -20.02 -16.69 24.79
CA GLU A 440 -19.73 -15.30 24.42
C GLU A 440 -20.23 -14.31 25.48
N SER A 441 -19.50 -13.20 25.61
CA SER A 441 -19.89 -12.14 26.54
C SER A 441 -19.82 -10.77 25.87
N VAL A 442 -20.86 -9.98 26.14
CA VAL A 442 -21.00 -8.59 25.70
C VAL A 442 -21.23 -7.74 26.93
N TYR A 443 -20.67 -6.53 26.94
CA TYR A 443 -20.97 -5.50 27.92
C TYR A 443 -21.86 -4.45 27.28
N LYS A 444 -23.02 -4.21 27.90
CA LYS A 444 -23.85 -3.04 27.65
C LYS A 444 -23.41 -1.92 28.57
N VAL A 445 -22.85 -0.87 28.00
CA VAL A 445 -22.26 0.27 28.70
C VAL A 445 -23.07 1.53 28.41
N THR A 446 -23.44 2.26 29.46
CA THR A 446 -24.11 3.58 29.40
C THR A 446 -23.33 4.65 30.17
N ILE A 447 -22.06 4.39 30.47
CA ILE A 447 -21.16 5.32 31.14
C ILE A 447 -20.67 6.34 30.10
N LEU A 448 -21.10 7.59 30.23
CA LEU A 448 -20.96 8.62 29.20
C LEU A 448 -19.54 8.73 28.63
N ASN A 449 -18.51 8.84 29.48
CA ASN A 449 -17.13 8.98 29.02
C ASN A 449 -16.63 7.78 28.21
N GLN A 450 -17.06 6.56 28.54
CA GLN A 450 -16.66 5.35 27.79
C GLN A 450 -17.40 5.22 26.47
N VAL A 451 -18.68 5.61 26.45
CA VAL A 451 -19.45 5.65 25.21
C VAL A 451 -18.85 6.70 24.26
N GLN A 452 -18.46 7.86 24.80
CA GLN A 452 -17.82 8.93 24.03
C GLN A 452 -16.45 8.51 23.48
N GLU A 453 -15.61 7.90 24.32
CA GLU A 453 -14.30 7.37 23.91
C GLU A 453 -14.45 6.33 22.77
N ALA A 454 -15.44 5.43 22.88
CA ALA A 454 -15.77 4.47 21.83
C ALA A 454 -16.25 5.16 20.54
N TYR A 455 -17.12 6.16 20.70
CA TYR A 455 -17.68 6.89 19.57
C TYR A 455 -16.59 7.62 18.81
N GLU A 456 -15.71 8.34 19.50
CA GLU A 456 -14.61 9.08 18.89
C GLU A 456 -13.67 8.14 18.13
N PHE A 457 -13.34 6.99 18.71
CA PHE A 457 -12.51 5.97 18.06
C PHE A 457 -13.11 5.50 16.72
N LEU A 458 -14.38 5.07 16.70
CA LEU A 458 -15.03 4.59 15.47
C LEU A 458 -15.33 5.73 14.49
N ALA A 459 -15.84 6.86 14.98
CA ALA A 459 -16.16 8.03 14.17
C ALA A 459 -14.92 8.56 13.44
N ASN A 460 -13.74 8.54 14.07
CA ASN A 460 -12.50 8.98 13.43
C ASN A 460 -12.13 8.09 12.22
N ARG A 461 -12.36 6.78 12.31
CA ARG A 461 -12.12 5.87 11.16
C ARG A 461 -13.06 6.16 10.00
N PHE A 462 -14.34 6.39 10.27
CA PHE A 462 -15.29 6.82 9.24
C PHE A 462 -14.96 8.20 8.67
N LYS A 463 -14.50 9.14 9.51
CA LYS A 463 -14.09 10.47 9.07
C LYS A 463 -12.91 10.39 8.10
N ASN A 464 -11.87 9.61 8.41
CA ASN A 464 -10.74 9.41 7.51
C ASN A 464 -11.19 8.79 6.18
N ARG A 465 -12.14 7.85 6.21
CA ARG A 465 -12.74 7.29 4.99
C ARG A 465 -13.50 8.34 4.20
N ALA A 466 -14.26 9.21 4.85
CA ALA A 466 -14.99 10.30 4.21
C ALA A 466 -14.03 11.27 3.49
N GLU A 467 -12.95 11.67 4.16
CA GLU A 467 -11.94 12.57 3.58
C GLU A 467 -11.35 11.99 2.30
N LYS A 468 -10.93 10.71 2.33
CA LYS A 468 -10.42 10.02 1.13
C LYS A 468 -11.47 9.93 0.01
N LEU A 469 -12.71 9.55 0.34
CA LEU A 469 -13.79 9.46 -0.65
C LEU A 469 -14.10 10.83 -1.29
N TRP A 470 -14.01 11.92 -0.53
CA TRP A 470 -14.18 13.27 -1.07
C TRP A 470 -13.06 13.65 -2.02
N GLU A 471 -11.81 13.38 -1.66
CA GLU A 471 -10.64 13.61 -2.51
C GLU A 471 -10.78 12.87 -3.85
N ASP A 472 -11.11 11.58 -3.80
CA ASP A 472 -11.35 10.75 -4.98
C ASP A 472 -12.54 11.31 -5.80
N ALA A 473 -13.62 11.72 -5.14
CA ALA A 473 -14.79 12.28 -5.80
C ALA A 473 -14.49 13.59 -6.55
N VAL A 474 -13.73 14.49 -5.94
CA VAL A 474 -13.34 15.78 -6.56
C VAL A 474 -12.37 15.53 -7.72
N GLN A 475 -11.40 14.64 -7.56
CA GLN A 475 -10.44 14.30 -8.60
C GLN A 475 -11.12 13.74 -9.84
N ASP A 476 -12.07 12.82 -9.67
CA ASP A 476 -12.73 12.11 -10.76
C ASP A 476 -14.07 12.74 -11.20
N GLN A 477 -14.48 13.85 -10.57
CA GLN A 477 -15.81 14.45 -10.69
C GLN A 477 -16.96 13.44 -10.49
N ASN A 478 -16.75 12.52 -9.55
CA ASN A 478 -17.68 11.43 -9.28
C ASN A 478 -18.79 11.84 -8.29
N ILE A 479 -19.95 12.19 -8.82
CA ILE A 479 -21.14 12.60 -8.04
C ILE A 479 -21.60 11.50 -7.06
N GLN A 480 -21.45 10.23 -7.42
CA GLN A 480 -21.86 9.13 -6.57
C GLN A 480 -20.98 9.05 -5.31
N LEU A 481 -19.65 9.08 -5.48
CA LEU A 481 -18.71 9.10 -4.35
C LEU A 481 -18.93 10.34 -3.47
N ALA A 482 -19.13 11.51 -4.08
CA ALA A 482 -19.45 12.73 -3.33
C ALA A 482 -20.76 12.61 -2.54
N THR A 483 -21.78 11.95 -3.10
CA THR A 483 -23.05 11.68 -2.42
C THR A 483 -22.87 10.76 -1.22
N GLU A 484 -22.06 9.70 -1.37
CA GLU A 484 -21.71 8.80 -0.28
C GLU A 484 -20.97 9.55 0.83
N THR A 485 -19.96 10.37 0.50
CA THR A 485 -19.27 11.22 1.46
C THR A 485 -20.22 12.15 2.23
N LEU A 486 -21.15 12.82 1.53
CA LEU A 486 -22.11 13.72 2.18
C LEU A 486 -23.03 12.96 3.13
N CYS A 487 -23.45 11.75 2.77
CA CYS A 487 -24.20 10.88 3.68
C CYS A 487 -23.35 10.50 4.90
N LEU A 488 -22.05 10.21 4.72
CA LEU A 488 -21.13 9.83 5.80
C LEU A 488 -20.94 10.98 6.79
N TRP A 489 -20.68 12.20 6.31
CA TRP A 489 -20.63 13.39 7.14
C TRP A 489 -21.96 13.66 7.83
N GLY A 490 -23.09 13.52 7.13
CA GLY A 490 -24.41 13.64 7.75
C GLY A 490 -24.64 12.64 8.88
N ALA A 491 -24.22 11.39 8.66
CA ALA A 491 -24.28 10.34 9.67
C ALA A 491 -23.40 10.66 10.88
N LEU A 492 -22.26 11.33 10.70
CA LEU A 492 -21.35 11.75 11.78
C LEU A 492 -21.71 13.09 12.43
N GLY A 493 -22.70 13.83 11.92
CA GLY A 493 -23.05 15.18 12.39
C GLY A 493 -22.05 16.25 11.96
N MET A 494 -21.48 16.07 10.77
CA MET A 494 -20.51 16.95 10.13
C MET A 494 -21.13 17.68 8.93
N GLU A 495 -22.41 18.02 9.00
CA GLU A 495 -23.12 18.73 7.94
C GLU A 495 -22.48 20.08 7.58
N ASP A 496 -21.87 20.75 8.56
CA ASP A 496 -21.10 21.98 8.38
C ASP A 496 -19.86 21.75 7.51
N THR A 497 -19.16 20.63 7.70
CA THR A 497 -18.05 20.21 6.84
C THR A 497 -18.54 19.96 5.42
N GLY A 498 -19.67 19.26 5.27
CA GLY A 498 -20.24 18.96 3.95
C GLY A 498 -20.54 20.20 3.12
N ILE A 499 -21.21 21.21 3.70
CA ILE A 499 -21.49 22.44 2.96
C ILE A 499 -20.23 23.28 2.70
N PHE A 500 -19.30 23.31 3.65
CA PHE A 500 -18.03 24.01 3.50
C PHE A 500 -17.22 23.45 2.33
N MET A 501 -17.12 22.13 2.22
CA MET A 501 -16.39 21.48 1.12
C MET A 501 -17.08 21.73 -0.23
N ILE A 502 -18.41 21.65 -0.29
CA ILE A 502 -19.16 22.02 -1.51
C ILE A 502 -18.84 23.45 -1.94
N GLN A 503 -18.78 24.40 -0.99
CA GLN A 503 -18.46 25.80 -1.28
C GLN A 503 -17.01 25.97 -1.73
N GLN A 504 -16.07 25.35 -1.01
CA GLN A 504 -14.63 25.44 -1.29
C GLN A 504 -14.30 24.92 -2.70
N ASP A 505 -14.88 23.78 -3.07
CA ASP A 505 -14.65 23.12 -4.37
C ASP A 505 -15.61 23.63 -5.46
N LYS A 506 -16.49 24.58 -5.12
CA LYS A 506 -17.48 25.21 -6.01
C LYS A 506 -18.42 24.20 -6.69
N TRP A 507 -18.74 23.11 -6.00
CA TRP A 507 -19.53 22.01 -6.56
C TRP A 507 -21.03 22.15 -6.26
N LEU A 508 -21.63 23.26 -6.70
CA LEU A 508 -23.01 23.64 -6.35
C LEU A 508 -24.07 22.58 -6.71
N GLU A 509 -23.79 21.71 -7.67
CA GLU A 509 -24.65 20.58 -8.05
C GLU A 509 -24.93 19.61 -6.89
N LEU A 510 -24.07 19.58 -5.86
CA LEU A 510 -24.24 18.73 -4.68
C LEU A 510 -25.10 19.36 -3.58
N VAL A 511 -25.45 20.65 -3.68
CA VAL A 511 -26.31 21.32 -2.67
C VAL A 511 -27.67 20.61 -2.50
N PRO A 512 -28.39 20.17 -3.55
CA PRO A 512 -29.61 19.39 -3.40
C PRO A 512 -29.42 18.08 -2.63
N VAL A 513 -28.28 17.41 -2.81
CA VAL A 513 -27.93 16.18 -2.09
C VAL A 513 -27.72 16.50 -0.61
N TRP A 514 -26.94 17.54 -0.32
CA TRP A 514 -26.72 18.04 1.04
C TRP A 514 -28.03 18.45 1.74
N LEU A 515 -28.98 19.07 1.03
CA LEU A 515 -30.30 19.39 1.59
C LEU A 515 -31.09 18.13 2.00
N ASN A 516 -30.97 17.03 1.25
CA ASN A 516 -31.57 15.75 1.62
C ASN A 516 -30.90 15.14 2.86
N VAL A 517 -29.58 15.32 3.02
CA VAL A 517 -28.85 14.93 4.24
C VAL A 517 -29.35 15.72 5.45
N ILE A 518 -29.50 17.04 5.31
CA ILE A 518 -30.05 17.91 6.34
C ILE A 518 -31.48 17.52 6.73
N LEU A 519 -32.34 17.18 5.76
CA LEU A 519 -33.69 16.72 6.04
C LEU A 519 -33.71 15.48 6.94
N GLN A 520 -32.84 14.52 6.66
CA GLN A 520 -32.68 13.33 7.48
C GLN A 520 -32.18 13.70 8.89
N GLY A 521 -31.21 14.61 8.99
CA GLY A 521 -30.68 15.11 10.26
C GLY A 521 -31.68 15.89 11.13
N ILE A 522 -32.55 16.70 10.51
CA ILE A 522 -33.65 17.39 11.20
C ILE A 522 -34.67 16.36 11.71
N ARG A 523 -34.98 15.34 10.90
CA ARG A 523 -35.93 14.26 11.26
C ARG A 523 -35.48 13.50 12.50
N SER A 524 -34.19 13.20 12.63
CA SER A 524 -33.59 12.58 13.82
C SER A 524 -33.24 13.56 14.94
N LYS A 525 -33.46 14.87 14.75
CA LYS A 525 -33.02 15.94 15.68
C LYS A 525 -31.52 15.93 15.94
N LYS A 526 -30.74 15.41 15.00
CA LYS A 526 -29.27 15.46 15.03
C LYS A 526 -28.78 16.83 14.57
N VAL A 527 -29.46 17.43 13.59
CA VAL A 527 -29.18 18.77 13.09
C VAL A 527 -30.13 19.78 13.74
N SER A 528 -29.57 20.87 14.26
CA SER A 528 -30.37 21.98 14.78
C SER A 528 -30.99 22.78 13.63
N VAL A 529 -32.25 23.21 13.80
CA VAL A 529 -32.98 23.96 12.76
C VAL A 529 -32.45 25.38 12.52
N ASP A 530 -31.57 25.86 13.40
CA ASP A 530 -30.88 27.16 13.34
C ASP A 530 -29.39 27.03 13.01
N SER A 531 -28.95 25.88 12.45
CA SER A 531 -27.53 25.60 12.18
C SER A 531 -26.85 26.68 11.33
N ALA A 532 -25.56 26.90 11.58
CA ALA A 532 -24.76 27.83 10.79
C ALA A 532 -24.67 27.39 9.32
N SER A 533 -24.58 26.07 9.08
CA SER A 533 -24.57 25.53 7.72
C SER A 533 -25.78 25.86 6.87
N LEU A 534 -26.98 25.96 7.45
CA LEU A 534 -28.17 26.41 6.72
C LEU A 534 -27.98 27.83 6.18
N LYS A 535 -27.40 28.74 6.98
CA LYS A 535 -27.11 30.12 6.55
C LYS A 535 -26.05 30.15 5.45
N THR A 536 -25.00 29.35 5.58
CA THR A 536 -23.97 29.20 4.53
C THR A 536 -24.60 28.73 3.23
N ALA A 537 -25.38 27.64 3.26
CA ALA A 537 -26.05 27.10 2.08
C ALA A 537 -27.02 28.10 1.44
N LEU A 538 -27.75 28.90 2.24
CA LEU A 538 -28.63 29.95 1.74
C LEU A 538 -27.85 31.06 1.03
N SER A 539 -26.68 31.46 1.56
CA SER A 539 -25.85 32.51 0.94
C SER A 539 -25.31 32.11 -0.44
N MET A 540 -25.06 30.82 -0.64
CA MET A 540 -24.57 30.25 -1.91
C MET A 540 -25.63 30.29 -3.02
N LEU A 541 -26.91 30.55 -2.71
CA LEU A 541 -27.95 30.71 -3.74
C LEU A 541 -27.62 31.83 -4.73
N SER A 542 -26.95 32.89 -4.26
CA SER A 542 -26.50 34.00 -5.11
C SER A 542 -25.52 33.57 -6.21
N GLU A 543 -24.82 32.44 -6.02
CA GLU A 543 -23.87 31.88 -6.98
C GLU A 543 -24.54 30.98 -8.02
N VAL A 544 -25.79 30.55 -7.79
CA VAL A 544 -26.53 29.65 -8.69
C VAL A 544 -27.09 30.43 -9.88
N SER A 545 -26.77 29.97 -11.09
CA SER A 545 -27.35 30.52 -12.32
C SER A 545 -28.78 30.02 -12.53
N GLY A 546 -29.58 30.77 -13.31
CA GLY A 546 -30.98 30.40 -13.58
C GLY A 546 -31.18 29.23 -14.55
N GLN A 547 -30.10 28.63 -15.07
CA GLN A 547 -30.15 27.61 -16.13
C GLN A 547 -29.49 26.28 -15.75
N GLU A 548 -29.13 26.07 -14.49
CA GLU A 548 -28.48 24.85 -14.02
C GLU A 548 -29.38 23.60 -14.14
N SER A 549 -28.79 22.45 -14.47
CA SER A 549 -29.47 21.16 -14.59
C SER A 549 -30.11 20.70 -13.26
N PHE A 550 -29.48 21.02 -12.13
CA PHE A 550 -29.90 20.60 -10.80
C PHE A 550 -30.92 21.54 -10.14
N LEU A 551 -31.34 22.62 -10.83
CA LEU A 551 -32.17 23.68 -10.24
C LEU A 551 -33.54 23.18 -9.76
N GLN A 552 -34.13 22.19 -10.44
CA GLN A 552 -35.39 21.59 -9.99
C GLN A 552 -35.22 20.85 -8.65
N SER A 553 -34.16 20.06 -8.52
CA SER A 553 -33.82 19.35 -7.28
C SER A 553 -33.52 20.33 -6.15
N LEU A 554 -32.81 21.43 -6.45
CA LEU A 554 -32.52 22.50 -5.49
C LEU A 554 -33.80 23.14 -4.95
N ARG A 555 -34.73 23.52 -5.83
CA ARG A 555 -36.04 24.11 -5.44
C ARG A 555 -36.82 23.17 -4.53
N GLN A 556 -36.90 21.89 -4.91
CA GLN A 556 -37.61 20.89 -4.12
C GLN A 556 -36.95 20.67 -2.76
N GLY A 557 -35.61 20.62 -2.72
CA GLY A 557 -34.84 20.49 -1.49
C GLY A 557 -35.13 21.62 -0.52
N TRP A 558 -35.02 22.88 -0.96
CA TRP A 558 -35.30 24.04 -0.09
C TRP A 558 -36.75 24.10 0.39
N CYS A 559 -37.72 23.82 -0.47
CA CYS A 559 -39.13 23.74 -0.05
C CYS A 559 -39.34 22.69 1.05
N LYS A 560 -38.72 21.51 0.93
CA LYS A 560 -38.80 20.47 1.95
C LYS A 560 -38.09 20.90 3.25
N VAL A 561 -36.87 21.44 3.17
CA VAL A 561 -36.08 21.88 4.34
C VAL A 561 -36.81 22.98 5.09
N MET A 562 -37.25 24.03 4.41
CA MET A 562 -38.01 25.12 5.04
C MET A 562 -39.32 24.63 5.64
N GLY A 563 -40.01 23.69 4.98
CA GLY A 563 -41.22 23.08 5.53
C GLY A 563 -40.95 22.21 6.77
N ALA A 564 -39.79 21.54 6.84
CA ALA A 564 -39.37 20.76 8.00
C ALA A 564 -38.99 21.68 9.18
N ILE A 565 -38.19 22.72 8.92
CA ILE A 565 -37.82 23.75 9.91
C ILE A 565 -39.08 24.40 10.47
N ALA A 566 -39.99 24.86 9.60
CA ALA A 566 -41.22 25.53 10.04
C ALA A 566 -42.16 24.63 10.85
N ALA A 567 -42.13 23.32 10.63
CA ALA A 567 -42.88 22.36 11.44
C ALA A 567 -42.32 22.22 12.87
N THR A 568 -41.03 22.50 13.06
CA THR A 568 -40.36 22.49 14.36
C THR A 568 -40.39 23.87 15.02
N ASP A 569 -39.98 24.92 14.31
CA ASP A 569 -39.98 26.31 14.76
C ASP A 569 -40.27 27.27 13.59
N LEU A 570 -41.47 27.87 13.61
CA LEU A 570 -41.91 28.82 12.60
C LEU A 570 -41.07 30.11 12.58
N GLN A 571 -40.62 30.60 13.74
CA GLN A 571 -39.87 31.84 13.82
C GLN A 571 -38.47 31.67 13.26
N VAL A 572 -37.82 30.54 13.53
CA VAL A 572 -36.52 30.21 12.93
C VAL A 572 -36.64 30.16 11.40
N ALA A 573 -37.66 29.48 10.86
CA ALA A 573 -37.90 29.44 9.42
C ALA A 573 -38.04 30.82 8.79
N LEU A 574 -38.79 31.73 9.43
CA LEU A 574 -38.95 33.09 8.95
C LEU A 574 -37.66 33.90 9.05
N SER A 575 -36.88 33.72 10.12
CA SER A 575 -35.61 34.42 10.31
C SER A 575 -34.54 34.06 9.27
N LEU A 576 -34.60 32.85 8.71
CA LEU A 576 -33.70 32.40 7.64
C LEU A 576 -34.04 33.04 6.28
N LEU A 577 -35.26 33.53 6.10
CA LEU A 577 -35.74 34.20 4.88
C LEU A 577 -35.70 35.73 5.01
N GLY A 578 -34.54 36.27 5.41
CA GLY A 578 -34.30 37.72 5.36
C GLY A 578 -34.41 38.26 3.93
N ASP A 579 -34.46 39.59 3.77
CA ASP A 579 -34.77 40.25 2.49
C ASP A 579 -33.88 39.78 1.32
N ASP A 580 -32.56 39.64 1.54
CA ASP A 580 -31.62 39.20 0.52
C ASP A 580 -31.88 37.75 0.07
N ILE A 581 -32.07 36.84 1.04
CA ILE A 581 -32.35 35.43 0.76
C ILE A 581 -33.72 35.26 0.11
N TRP A 582 -34.71 36.05 0.52
CA TRP A 582 -36.04 36.04 -0.08
C TRP A 582 -35.99 36.44 -1.56
N ASN A 583 -35.19 37.46 -1.91
CA ASN A 583 -34.97 37.85 -3.30
C ASN A 583 -34.38 36.69 -4.12
N GLU A 584 -33.44 35.93 -3.55
CA GLU A 584 -32.87 34.74 -4.20
C GLU A 584 -33.90 33.62 -4.37
N PHE A 585 -34.78 33.40 -3.39
CA PHE A 585 -35.88 32.42 -3.49
C PHE A 585 -36.84 32.76 -4.64
N VAL A 586 -37.14 34.05 -4.84
CA VAL A 586 -37.95 34.52 -5.97
C VAL A 586 -37.18 34.39 -7.29
N ARG A 587 -35.92 34.86 -7.34
CA ARG A 587 -35.07 34.81 -8.54
C ARG A 587 -34.91 33.39 -9.08
N LEU A 588 -34.67 32.43 -8.18
CA LEU A 588 -34.49 31.03 -8.52
C LEU A 588 -35.81 30.26 -8.65
N ALA A 589 -36.96 30.91 -8.44
CA ALA A 589 -38.30 30.29 -8.45
C ALA A 589 -38.42 29.10 -7.47
N ILE A 590 -37.84 29.24 -6.28
CA ILE A 590 -38.08 28.35 -5.13
C ILE A 590 -39.45 28.68 -4.53
N ALA A 591 -39.75 29.96 -4.35
CA ALA A 591 -41.08 30.45 -4.04
C ALA A 591 -41.92 30.58 -5.32
N GLN A 592 -43.21 30.22 -5.27
CA GLN A 592 -44.09 30.38 -6.43
C GLN A 592 -44.33 31.87 -6.74
N PRO A 593 -44.55 32.26 -8.01
CA PRO A 593 -44.67 33.66 -8.41
C PRO A 593 -45.82 34.44 -7.75
N ASP A 594 -46.85 33.74 -7.27
CA ASP A 594 -48.00 34.28 -6.56
C ASP A 594 -47.75 34.49 -5.06
N THR A 595 -46.64 33.94 -4.54
CA THR A 595 -46.23 34.07 -3.15
C THR A 595 -45.50 35.41 -2.95
N LYS A 596 -46.12 36.34 -2.22
CA LYS A 596 -45.57 37.70 -2.09
C LYS A 596 -44.64 37.91 -0.90
N THR A 597 -44.78 37.08 0.14
CA THR A 597 -44.01 37.25 1.39
C THR A 597 -43.47 35.90 1.90
N PRO A 598 -42.38 35.91 2.71
CA PRO A 598 -41.90 34.72 3.40
C PRO A 598 -42.98 34.03 4.25
N ASN A 599 -43.87 34.81 4.88
CA ASN A 599 -44.99 34.28 5.65
C ASN A 599 -45.95 33.44 4.79
N ASP A 600 -46.31 33.95 3.61
CA ASP A 600 -47.20 33.24 2.68
C ASP A 600 -46.56 31.95 2.18
N PHE A 601 -45.26 31.97 1.90
CA PHE A 601 -44.48 30.81 1.49
C PHE A 601 -44.53 29.69 2.54
N ILE A 602 -44.16 30.01 3.77
CA ILE A 602 -44.13 29.05 4.88
C ILE A 602 -45.55 28.53 5.21
N ALA A 603 -46.56 29.40 5.14
CA ALA A 603 -47.96 28.99 5.31
C ALA A 603 -48.42 28.01 4.20
N GLY A 604 -47.97 28.23 2.96
CA GLY A 604 -48.22 27.32 1.83
C GLY A 604 -47.60 25.92 2.05
N LEU A 605 -46.39 25.85 2.59
CA LEU A 605 -45.70 24.58 2.86
C LEU A 605 -46.37 23.79 3.99
N THR A 606 -46.84 24.47 5.04
CA THR A 606 -47.45 23.83 6.23
C THR A 606 -48.92 23.45 6.06
N SER A 607 -49.67 24.16 5.21
CA SER A 607 -51.09 23.90 4.96
C SER A 607 -51.37 22.63 4.13
N SER A 608 -50.38 22.13 3.38
CA SER A 608 -50.48 20.89 2.59
C SER A 608 -50.56 19.59 3.41
N LYS A 609 -50.28 19.64 4.73
CA LYS A 609 -50.20 18.45 5.61
C LYS A 609 -51.44 18.15 6.46
N LYS A 610 -52.57 18.88 6.34
CA LYS A 610 -53.83 18.46 7.02
C LYS A 610 -54.56 17.39 6.18
N PRO A 611 -54.79 16.16 6.67
CA PRO A 611 -55.62 15.21 5.96
C PRO A 611 -57.05 15.76 5.88
N LYS A 612 -57.62 15.78 4.67
CA LYS A 612 -59.05 16.02 4.47
C LYS A 612 -59.81 14.94 5.22
N VAL A 613 -60.29 15.24 6.42
CA VAL A 613 -61.33 14.46 7.10
C VAL A 613 -62.54 14.46 6.17
N LYS A 614 -62.78 13.34 5.48
CA LYS A 614 -64.00 13.13 4.71
C LYS A 614 -65.18 13.17 5.69
N GLY A 615 -65.96 14.23 5.58
CA GLY A 615 -67.22 14.36 6.29
C GLY A 615 -68.26 13.35 5.81
N SER A 616 -69.08 12.94 6.79
CA SER A 616 -70.44 12.41 6.70
C SER A 616 -70.65 10.91 6.39
N LYS A 617 -71.23 10.21 7.37
CA LYS A 617 -72.68 9.94 7.37
C LYS A 617 -73.20 9.75 8.80
N LYS A 618 -73.98 10.72 9.27
CA LYS A 618 -75.02 10.47 10.30
C LYS A 618 -76.08 9.59 9.64
N LEU A 619 -76.29 8.37 10.16
CA LEU A 619 -77.57 7.71 10.01
C LEU A 619 -78.45 8.13 11.18
N LYS A 620 -79.58 8.78 10.85
CA LYS A 620 -80.79 8.77 11.66
C LYS A 620 -81.62 7.58 11.20
N SER A 621 -81.86 6.62 12.10
CA SER A 621 -83.13 5.95 12.37
C SER A 621 -82.90 4.95 13.48
#